data_AF-A0A552Z679-F1
#
_entry.id   AF-A0A552Z679-F1
#
_cell.length_a   1.000
_cell.length_b   1.000
_cell.length_c   1.000
_cell.angle_alpha   90.00
_cell.angle_beta   90.00
_cell.angle_gamma   90.00
#
_symmetry.space_group_name_H-M   'P 1'
#
loop_
_entity.id
_entity.type
_entity.pdbx_description
1 polymer ?
#
loop_
_entity_poly.entity_id
_entity_poly.type
_entity_poly.pdbx_seq_one_letter_code
_entity_poly.pdbx_strand_id
1 'polypeptide(L)'
;MKNRLKLIGKILVSIILVFALIIGSYVIYVYAQYHRLPNDMKQTIKNPQTQQVELGQTYKMMTFNIGYGSYPPSFNFFMDGGDDVRAYSKSAVKSAIQEDIRLINKEKPDFGNIQEIDWQGDRSQQVNEPQMVRAGLPDYTSVLTQNYDSAYLFYPVTKPIGKAKSGIMTYSKYEIESSTRYKLPIETNFNKFFDLDRAFSVSILPIKNSDKKFVIFNTHLSAFITDQKIQKQQLLTLFDEMKKYVSKGDYVICGADYNHALAGKAHPELTWMKEFPTENLTKGMRVVAPTIAPTVRSLDYAYDKKNPKNTFGIIDGFLVSNNIKDLKIQTIDNQFKSSDHQPVVMDFSLEK
;
A
#
# COMPACT_ATOMS: atom_id res chain seq x y z
N MET A 1 -21.89 -34.46 48.45
CA MET A 1 -21.39 -33.12 48.07
C MET A 1 -19.90 -33.10 47.68
N LYS A 2 -18.97 -33.60 48.52
CA LYS A 2 -17.51 -33.58 48.22
C LYS A 2 -17.10 -34.23 46.87
N ASN A 3 -17.71 -35.34 46.48
CA ASN A 3 -17.39 -36.02 45.20
C ASN A 3 -17.87 -35.24 43.97
N ARG A 4 -19.00 -34.52 44.07
CA ARG A 4 -19.49 -33.63 43.00
C ARG A 4 -18.59 -32.41 42.85
N LEU A 5 -18.11 -31.83 43.95
CA LEU A 5 -17.16 -30.71 43.93
C LEU A 5 -15.82 -31.10 43.27
N LYS A 6 -15.30 -32.28 43.57
CA LYS A 6 -14.08 -32.82 42.92
C LYS A 6 -14.27 -33.07 41.43
N LEU A 7 -15.45 -33.55 41.01
CA LEU A 7 -15.77 -33.76 39.60
C LEU A 7 -15.85 -32.41 38.84
N ILE A 8 -16.54 -31.42 39.42
CA ILE A 8 -16.61 -30.05 38.86
C ILE A 8 -15.20 -29.45 38.72
N GLY A 9 -14.36 -29.58 39.75
CA GLY A 9 -12.97 -29.10 39.71
C GLY A 9 -12.15 -29.76 38.61
N LYS A 10 -12.27 -31.08 38.41
CA LYS A 10 -11.60 -31.79 37.31
C LYS A 10 -12.09 -31.30 35.94
N ILE A 11 -13.40 -31.12 35.76
CA ILE A 11 -13.98 -30.60 34.52
C ILE A 11 -13.44 -29.19 34.22
N LEU A 12 -13.41 -28.30 35.20
CA LEU A 12 -12.87 -26.94 35.03
C LEU A 12 -11.39 -26.96 34.63
N VAL A 13 -10.58 -27.79 35.29
CA VAL A 13 -9.16 -27.95 34.94
C VAL A 13 -9.01 -28.50 33.52
N SER A 14 -9.79 -29.51 33.13
CA SER A 14 -9.77 -30.06 31.77
C SER A 14 -10.16 -29.01 30.72
N ILE A 15 -11.18 -28.20 30.99
CA ILE A 15 -11.59 -27.09 30.11
C ILE A 15 -10.44 -26.08 29.95
N ILE A 16 -9.80 -25.67 31.06
CA ILE A 16 -8.67 -24.74 31.03
C ILE A 16 -7.50 -25.33 30.22
N LEU A 17 -7.18 -26.62 30.41
CA LEU A 17 -6.12 -27.29 29.65
C LEU A 17 -6.42 -27.35 28.15
N VAL A 18 -7.67 -27.61 27.77
CA VAL A 18 -8.09 -27.59 26.36
C VAL A 18 -7.96 -26.19 25.77
N PHE A 19 -8.41 -25.15 26.49
CA PHE A 19 -8.24 -23.77 26.03
C PHE A 19 -6.77 -23.36 25.93
N ALA A 20 -5.94 -23.74 26.91
CA ALA A 20 -4.51 -23.50 26.87
C ALA A 20 -3.84 -24.19 25.68
N LEU A 21 -4.26 -25.43 25.36
CA LEU A 21 -3.77 -26.15 24.19
C LEU A 21 -4.18 -25.45 22.89
N ILE A 22 -5.43 -25.02 22.75
CA ILE A 22 -5.92 -24.30 21.56
C ILE A 22 -5.12 -23.00 21.36
N ILE A 23 -4.98 -22.19 22.41
CA ILE A 23 -4.23 -20.93 22.36
C ILE A 23 -2.76 -21.20 22.05
N GLY A 24 -2.15 -22.19 22.71
CA GLY A 24 -0.76 -22.59 22.48
C GLY A 24 -0.51 -23.04 21.04
N SER A 25 -1.40 -23.88 20.49
CA SER A 25 -1.33 -24.33 19.10
C SER A 25 -1.51 -23.18 18.11
N TYR A 26 -2.39 -22.23 18.38
CA TYR A 26 -2.56 -21.04 17.54
C TYR A 26 -1.31 -20.14 17.56
N VAL A 27 -0.73 -19.90 18.74
CA VAL A 27 0.53 -19.13 18.85
C VAL A 27 1.65 -19.82 18.06
N ILE A 28 1.81 -21.14 18.22
CA ILE A 28 2.79 -21.91 17.44
C ILE A 28 2.54 -21.77 15.94
N TYR A 29 1.28 -21.86 15.50
CA TYR A 29 0.90 -21.68 14.09
C TYR A 29 1.30 -20.29 13.57
N VAL A 30 0.96 -19.21 14.27
CA VAL A 30 1.29 -17.83 13.86
C VAL A 30 2.80 -17.64 13.76
N TYR A 31 3.57 -18.13 14.74
CA TYR A 31 5.03 -18.07 14.72
C TYR A 31 5.64 -18.92 13.60
N ALA A 32 5.09 -20.11 13.32
CA ALA A 32 5.57 -20.97 12.25
C ALA A 32 5.27 -20.42 10.84
N GLN A 33 4.21 -19.61 10.69
CA GLN A 33 3.88 -18.92 9.44
C GLN A 33 4.66 -17.63 9.25
N TYR A 34 5.26 -17.06 10.30
CA TYR A 34 6.04 -15.84 10.20
C TYR A 34 7.28 -16.04 9.32
N HIS A 35 7.34 -15.29 8.24
CA HIS A 35 8.50 -15.22 7.37
C HIS A 35 8.54 -13.85 6.69
N ARG A 36 9.73 -13.46 6.21
CA ARG A 36 9.92 -12.20 5.47
C ARG A 36 10.69 -12.48 4.20
N LEU A 37 10.21 -12.02 3.06
CA LEU A 37 10.92 -12.19 1.79
C LEU A 37 12.26 -11.45 1.83
N PRO A 38 13.37 -12.02 1.29
CA PRO A 38 14.70 -11.40 1.21
C PRO A 38 14.73 -9.94 0.72
N ASN A 39 15.77 -9.22 1.14
CA ASN A 39 16.06 -7.88 0.62
C ASN A 39 16.72 -8.01 -0.75
N ASP A 40 16.68 -6.95 -1.56
CA ASP A 40 17.32 -6.91 -2.87
C ASP A 40 16.91 -8.08 -3.78
N MET A 41 15.60 -8.32 -3.84
CA MET A 41 15.02 -9.43 -4.57
C MET A 41 14.55 -8.96 -5.95
N LYS A 42 15.16 -9.49 -7.02
CA LYS A 42 14.71 -9.26 -8.40
C LYS A 42 13.24 -9.70 -8.57
N GLN A 43 12.45 -8.85 -9.21
CA GLN A 43 11.03 -9.09 -9.47
C GLN A 43 10.81 -9.60 -10.89
N THR A 44 9.74 -10.38 -11.08
CA THR A 44 9.30 -10.80 -12.41
C THR A 44 8.55 -9.66 -13.10
N ILE A 45 9.00 -9.33 -14.30
CA ILE A 45 8.40 -8.29 -15.14
C ILE A 45 7.55 -8.99 -16.20
N LYS A 46 6.27 -8.60 -16.32
CA LYS A 46 5.45 -8.96 -17.47
C LYS A 46 5.51 -7.81 -18.45
N ASN A 47 6.32 -7.95 -19.50
CA ASN A 47 6.73 -6.85 -20.38
C ASN A 47 6.20 -7.07 -21.80
N PRO A 48 4.96 -6.64 -22.13
CA PRO A 48 4.49 -6.61 -23.50
C PRO A 48 5.08 -5.45 -24.31
N GLN A 49 5.74 -4.48 -23.65
CA GLN A 49 6.27 -3.26 -24.26
C GLN A 49 7.79 -3.31 -24.44
N THR A 50 8.26 -2.78 -25.56
CA THR A 50 9.69 -2.57 -25.85
C THR A 50 10.04 -1.11 -26.10
N GLN A 51 9.04 -0.22 -26.01
CA GLN A 51 9.26 1.21 -26.20
C GLN A 51 9.97 1.80 -25.00
N GLN A 52 11.01 2.60 -25.26
CA GLN A 52 11.78 3.30 -24.23
C GLN A 52 11.19 4.69 -23.97
N VAL A 53 11.44 5.21 -22.77
CA VAL A 53 11.07 6.59 -22.39
C VAL A 53 11.95 7.57 -23.17
N GLU A 54 11.42 8.72 -23.56
CA GLU A 54 12.15 9.77 -24.28
C GLU A 54 12.23 11.07 -23.46
N LEU A 55 13.34 11.79 -23.57
CA LEU A 55 13.49 13.14 -23.02
C LEU A 55 12.75 14.17 -23.88
N GLY A 56 12.34 15.27 -23.26
CA GLY A 56 11.58 16.36 -23.90
C GLY A 56 10.11 16.03 -24.15
N GLN A 57 9.59 14.96 -23.55
CA GLN A 57 8.19 14.58 -23.60
C GLN A 57 7.50 14.80 -22.25
N THR A 58 6.20 15.08 -22.30
CA THR A 58 5.33 15.10 -21.14
C THR A 58 4.68 13.74 -20.95
N TYR A 59 4.65 13.27 -19.71
CA TYR A 59 4.07 12.01 -19.29
C TYR A 59 3.06 12.23 -18.18
N LYS A 60 2.18 11.25 -17.98
CA LYS A 60 1.27 11.18 -16.85
C LYS A 60 1.56 9.97 -15.97
N MET A 61 1.66 10.16 -14.67
CA MET A 61 1.74 9.07 -13.69
C MET A 61 0.57 9.09 -12.70
N MET A 62 0.06 7.91 -12.34
CA MET A 62 -0.94 7.74 -11.29
C MET A 62 -0.36 7.00 -10.09
N THR A 63 -0.72 7.39 -8.87
CA THR A 63 -0.61 6.53 -7.68
C THR A 63 -1.99 6.31 -7.08
N PHE A 64 -2.29 5.09 -6.66
CA PHE A 64 -3.61 4.75 -6.16
C PHE A 64 -3.57 3.54 -5.20
N ASN A 65 -3.87 3.80 -3.93
CA ASN A 65 -4.22 2.75 -2.98
C ASN A 65 -5.67 2.29 -3.26
N ILE A 66 -5.84 1.03 -3.68
CA ILE A 66 -7.15 0.49 -4.08
C ILE A 66 -7.90 -0.18 -2.92
N GLY A 67 -7.36 -0.13 -1.70
CA GLY A 67 -8.05 -0.65 -0.51
C GLY A 67 -8.41 -2.13 -0.61
N TYR A 68 -7.64 -2.91 -1.41
CA TYR A 68 -7.90 -4.31 -1.77
C TYR A 68 -9.39 -4.57 -2.12
N GLY A 69 -9.99 -3.62 -2.84
CA GLY A 69 -11.38 -3.62 -3.29
C GLY A 69 -12.44 -3.74 -2.18
N SER A 70 -12.10 -3.39 -0.95
CA SER A 70 -12.90 -3.77 0.23
C SER A 70 -13.63 -2.62 0.89
N TYR A 71 -13.36 -1.38 0.50
CA TYR A 71 -13.79 -0.19 1.24
C TYR A 71 -14.76 0.70 0.44
N PRO A 72 -15.98 0.22 0.10
CA PRO A 72 -17.00 1.09 -0.44
C PRO A 72 -17.38 2.18 0.59
N PRO A 73 -18.11 3.24 0.19
CA PRO A 73 -18.49 4.33 1.08
C PRO A 73 -19.15 3.91 2.40
N SER A 74 -19.92 2.83 2.41
CA SER A 74 -20.58 2.34 3.62
C SER A 74 -19.66 1.64 4.62
N PHE A 75 -18.44 1.28 4.21
CA PHE A 75 -17.54 0.46 5.01
C PHE A 75 -16.88 1.28 6.11
N ASN A 76 -16.90 0.73 7.33
CA ASN A 76 -16.18 1.25 8.48
C ASN A 76 -15.30 0.17 9.14
N PHE A 77 -14.00 0.37 9.12
CA PHE A 77 -13.04 -0.66 9.45
C PHE A 77 -12.93 -0.88 10.95
N PHE A 78 -13.00 -2.15 11.37
CA PHE A 78 -12.95 -2.57 12.75
C PHE A 78 -11.69 -2.13 13.50
N MET A 79 -10.52 -2.15 12.84
CA MET A 79 -9.28 -1.71 13.49
C MET A 79 -9.25 -0.19 13.74
N ASP A 80 -10.10 0.57 13.03
CA ASP A 80 -10.26 2.01 13.18
C ASP A 80 -11.45 2.37 14.09
N GLY A 81 -12.15 1.37 14.65
CA GLY A 81 -13.29 1.55 15.54
C GLY A 81 -14.67 1.33 14.90
N GLY A 82 -14.72 0.89 13.64
CA GLY A 82 -15.94 0.46 12.95
C GLY A 82 -16.35 -0.99 13.26
N ASP A 83 -17.27 -1.53 12.46
CA ASP A 83 -17.84 -2.88 12.67
C ASP A 83 -17.44 -3.89 11.58
N ASP A 84 -16.91 -3.41 10.45
CA ASP A 84 -16.59 -4.23 9.30
C ASP A 84 -15.13 -4.72 9.34
N VAL A 85 -14.94 -6.01 9.06
CA VAL A 85 -13.61 -6.66 9.14
C VAL A 85 -13.08 -7.10 7.77
N ARG A 86 -13.99 -7.50 6.87
CA ARG A 86 -13.69 -8.02 5.52
C ARG A 86 -14.69 -7.44 4.53
N ALA A 87 -14.33 -7.38 3.25
CA ALA A 87 -15.24 -6.97 2.20
C ALA A 87 -16.56 -7.76 2.25
N TYR A 88 -17.66 -7.10 1.91
CA TYR A 88 -19.00 -7.67 2.03
C TYR A 88 -19.22 -8.94 1.19
N SER A 89 -18.59 -9.04 0.03
CA SER A 89 -18.72 -10.21 -0.84
C SER A 89 -17.66 -10.21 -1.95
N LYS A 90 -17.45 -11.37 -2.57
CA LYS A 90 -16.58 -11.50 -3.74
C LYS A 90 -17.04 -10.64 -4.92
N SER A 91 -18.35 -10.45 -5.10
CA SER A 91 -18.88 -9.56 -6.14
C SER A 91 -18.59 -8.09 -5.83
N ALA A 92 -18.73 -7.66 -4.57
CA ALA A 92 -18.39 -6.30 -4.17
C ALA A 92 -16.92 -5.97 -4.45
N VAL A 93 -16.00 -6.87 -4.10
CA VAL A 93 -14.56 -6.71 -4.40
C VAL A 93 -14.32 -6.58 -5.89
N LYS A 94 -14.88 -7.49 -6.70
CA LYS A 94 -14.74 -7.42 -8.16
C LYS A 94 -15.27 -6.10 -8.73
N SER A 95 -16.41 -5.61 -8.23
CA SER A 95 -16.99 -4.35 -8.68
C SER A 95 -16.14 -3.13 -8.31
N ALA A 96 -15.54 -3.12 -7.11
CA ALA A 96 -14.60 -2.07 -6.70
C ALA A 96 -13.36 -2.05 -7.61
N ILE A 97 -12.71 -3.20 -7.82
CA ILE A 97 -11.52 -3.31 -8.69
C ILE A 97 -11.85 -2.95 -10.15
N GLN A 98 -13.04 -3.30 -10.64
CA GLN A 98 -13.49 -2.89 -11.98
C GLN A 98 -13.66 -1.37 -12.09
N GLU A 99 -14.14 -0.72 -11.03
CA GLU A 99 -14.22 0.74 -10.98
C GLU A 99 -12.83 1.37 -10.98
N ASP A 100 -11.87 0.80 -10.25
CA ASP A 100 -10.48 1.26 -10.23
C ASP A 100 -9.83 1.14 -11.61
N ILE A 101 -10.01 0.00 -12.28
CA ILE A 101 -9.56 -0.22 -13.66
C ILE A 101 -10.21 0.79 -14.61
N ARG A 102 -11.51 1.09 -14.43
CA ARG A 102 -12.22 2.11 -15.22
C ARG A 102 -11.62 3.50 -15.02
N LEU A 103 -11.25 3.86 -13.78
CA LEU A 103 -10.58 5.13 -13.48
C LEU A 103 -9.20 5.20 -14.15
N ILE A 104 -8.38 4.14 -14.04
CA ILE A 104 -7.07 4.07 -14.70
C ILE A 104 -7.22 4.25 -16.21
N ASN A 105 -8.13 3.51 -16.84
CA ASN A 105 -8.40 3.59 -18.28
C ASN A 105 -8.98 4.94 -18.73
N LYS A 106 -9.71 5.64 -17.84
CA LYS A 106 -10.23 6.99 -18.11
C LYS A 106 -9.10 8.02 -18.09
N GLU A 107 -8.23 7.97 -17.09
CA GLU A 107 -7.14 8.94 -16.91
C GLU A 107 -5.96 8.68 -17.86
N LYS A 108 -5.84 7.45 -18.37
CA LYS A 108 -4.85 6.98 -19.35
C LYS A 108 -3.39 7.29 -18.97
N PRO A 109 -2.97 7.07 -17.72
CA PRO A 109 -1.59 7.38 -17.32
C PRO A 109 -0.58 6.54 -18.10
N ASP A 110 0.61 7.09 -18.33
CA ASP A 110 1.73 6.38 -18.95
C ASP A 110 2.40 5.42 -17.98
N PHE A 111 2.40 5.77 -16.70
CA PHE A 111 2.94 4.98 -15.61
C PHE A 111 1.96 4.95 -14.44
N GLY A 112 2.03 3.94 -13.60
CA GLY A 112 1.36 4.05 -12.32
C GLY A 112 1.74 3.02 -11.29
N ASN A 113 1.37 3.35 -10.06
CA ASN A 113 1.63 2.59 -8.86
C ASN A 113 0.31 2.29 -8.16
N ILE A 114 0.08 1.03 -7.85
CA ILE A 114 -1.06 0.55 -7.08
C ILE A 114 -0.54 0.02 -5.74
N GLN A 115 -1.21 0.41 -4.66
CA GLN A 115 -0.99 -0.11 -3.32
C GLN A 115 -2.19 -0.94 -2.88
N GLU A 116 -1.96 -1.82 -1.90
CA GLU A 116 -2.97 -2.72 -1.34
C GLU A 116 -3.69 -3.59 -2.38
N ILE A 117 -2.90 -4.35 -3.15
CA ILE A 117 -3.44 -5.26 -4.17
C ILE A 117 -3.33 -6.72 -3.71
N ASP A 118 -4.45 -7.33 -3.36
CA ASP A 118 -4.54 -8.69 -2.82
C ASP A 118 -4.67 -9.76 -3.91
N TRP A 119 -4.08 -10.95 -3.70
CA TRP A 119 -4.38 -12.12 -4.55
C TRP A 119 -4.74 -13.39 -3.80
N GLN A 120 -4.55 -13.42 -2.49
CA GLN A 120 -4.99 -14.50 -1.59
C GLN A 120 -5.35 -13.90 -0.22
N GLY A 121 -6.44 -13.14 -0.16
CA GLY A 121 -6.91 -12.49 1.07
C GLY A 121 -8.32 -12.90 1.48
N ASP A 122 -8.50 -13.27 2.74
CA ASP A 122 -9.84 -13.45 3.32
C ASP A 122 -10.58 -12.11 3.37
N ARG A 123 -9.85 -11.02 3.66
CA ARG A 123 -10.38 -9.64 3.68
C ARG A 123 -10.90 -9.19 2.31
N SER A 124 -10.29 -9.66 1.23
CA SER A 124 -10.64 -9.38 -0.18
C SER A 124 -11.38 -10.55 -0.85
N GLN A 125 -11.96 -11.47 -0.06
CA GLN A 125 -12.83 -12.54 -0.56
C GLN A 125 -12.18 -13.44 -1.61
N GLN A 126 -10.86 -13.64 -1.48
CA GLN A 126 -10.03 -14.48 -2.34
C GLN A 126 -10.13 -14.09 -3.82
N VAL A 127 -10.27 -12.78 -4.10
CA VAL A 127 -10.17 -12.23 -5.45
C VAL A 127 -8.69 -12.08 -5.82
N ASN A 128 -8.35 -12.43 -7.06
CA ASN A 128 -7.01 -12.21 -7.61
C ASN A 128 -6.98 -10.86 -8.32
N GLU A 129 -6.74 -9.80 -7.57
CA GLU A 129 -6.79 -8.42 -8.05
C GLU A 129 -5.65 -8.11 -9.04
N PRO A 130 -4.39 -8.56 -8.84
CA PRO A 130 -3.33 -8.42 -9.84
C PRO A 130 -3.69 -9.02 -11.20
N GLN A 131 -4.43 -10.14 -11.21
CA GLN A 131 -4.90 -10.74 -12.45
C GLN A 131 -5.98 -9.89 -13.12
N MET A 132 -6.91 -9.33 -12.35
CA MET A 132 -7.94 -8.43 -12.88
C MET A 132 -7.32 -7.16 -13.46
N VAL A 133 -6.39 -6.52 -12.75
CA VAL A 133 -5.69 -5.32 -13.23
C VAL A 133 -4.93 -5.61 -14.53
N ARG A 134 -4.18 -6.72 -14.61
CA ARG A 134 -3.48 -7.12 -15.84
C ARG A 134 -4.42 -7.40 -17.00
N ALA A 135 -5.58 -8.00 -16.75
CA ALA A 135 -6.59 -8.24 -17.79
C ALA A 135 -7.24 -6.92 -18.25
N GLY A 136 -7.37 -5.94 -17.35
CA GLY A 136 -7.90 -4.61 -17.66
C GLY A 136 -6.90 -3.65 -18.29
N LEU A 137 -5.60 -3.94 -18.21
CA LEU A 137 -4.47 -3.18 -18.76
C LEU A 137 -3.53 -4.09 -19.57
N PRO A 138 -4.03 -4.81 -20.60
CA PRO A 138 -3.26 -5.85 -21.28
C PRO A 138 -2.00 -5.33 -21.99
N ASP A 139 -2.04 -4.07 -22.44
CA ASP A 139 -0.93 -3.43 -23.15
C ASP A 139 0.11 -2.82 -22.21
N TYR A 140 -0.07 -2.89 -20.89
CA TYR A 140 0.89 -2.34 -19.94
C TYR A 140 1.91 -3.40 -19.49
N THR A 141 3.17 -2.99 -19.43
CA THR A 141 4.17 -3.67 -18.62
C THR A 141 3.76 -3.60 -17.17
N SER A 142 3.88 -4.71 -16.43
CA SER A 142 3.54 -4.76 -15.00
C SER A 142 4.55 -5.54 -14.17
N VAL A 143 4.78 -5.04 -12.96
CA VAL A 143 5.59 -5.68 -11.92
C VAL A 143 4.75 -5.77 -10.67
N LEU A 144 4.55 -6.98 -10.15
CA LEU A 144 3.89 -7.21 -8.87
C LEU A 144 4.95 -7.49 -7.82
N THR A 145 4.96 -6.74 -6.73
CA THR A 145 5.90 -6.88 -5.62
C THR A 145 5.13 -7.19 -4.34
N GLN A 146 5.38 -8.36 -3.74
CA GLN A 146 4.78 -8.68 -2.44
C GLN A 146 5.36 -7.78 -1.35
N ASN A 147 4.49 -7.13 -0.57
CA ASN A 147 4.87 -6.33 0.59
C ASN A 147 4.02 -6.66 1.84
N TYR A 148 3.26 -7.75 1.78
CA TYR A 148 2.45 -8.24 2.89
C TYR A 148 2.13 -9.74 2.74
N ASP A 149 2.33 -10.51 3.80
CA ASP A 149 1.96 -11.93 3.86
C ASP A 149 1.65 -12.29 5.31
N SER A 150 0.37 -12.38 5.64
CA SER A 150 -0.09 -12.68 6.99
C SER A 150 -0.46 -14.14 7.21
N ALA A 151 -0.25 -14.61 8.44
CA ALA A 151 -0.93 -15.80 8.93
C ALA A 151 -2.42 -15.50 9.12
N TYR A 152 -3.24 -16.53 9.38
CA TYR A 152 -4.63 -16.30 9.72
C TYR A 152 -4.75 -15.55 11.05
N LEU A 153 -5.16 -14.28 11.01
CA LEU A 153 -5.34 -13.46 12.19
C LEU A 153 -6.73 -13.73 12.80
N PHE A 154 -6.77 -14.48 13.90
CA PHE A 154 -7.99 -14.89 14.61
C PHE A 154 -8.55 -13.79 15.53
N TYR A 155 -8.69 -12.56 15.02
CA TYR A 155 -9.23 -11.41 15.74
C TYR A 155 -10.00 -10.49 14.78
N PRO A 156 -11.20 -10.00 15.14
CA PRO A 156 -11.99 -10.39 16.32
C PRO A 156 -12.50 -11.83 16.22
N VAL A 157 -12.70 -12.50 17.37
CA VAL A 157 -12.98 -13.95 17.44
C VAL A 157 -14.23 -14.38 16.64
N THR A 158 -15.25 -13.53 16.54
CA THR A 158 -16.52 -13.83 15.84
C THR A 158 -16.46 -13.54 14.35
N LYS A 159 -15.62 -12.61 13.93
CA LYS A 159 -15.41 -12.20 12.53
C LYS A 159 -13.92 -11.96 12.28
N PRO A 160 -13.07 -12.99 12.23
CA PRO A 160 -11.63 -12.79 12.18
C PRO A 160 -11.17 -11.96 10.96
N ILE A 161 -10.07 -11.23 11.04
CA ILE A 161 -9.42 -10.62 9.87
C ILE A 161 -9.06 -11.69 8.83
N GLY A 162 -8.52 -12.82 9.30
CA GLY A 162 -8.12 -13.94 8.46
C GLY A 162 -6.72 -13.77 7.88
N LYS A 163 -6.43 -14.53 6.83
CA LYS A 163 -5.13 -14.56 6.15
C LYS A 163 -5.14 -13.59 4.96
N ALA A 164 -4.04 -12.91 4.68
CA ALA A 164 -3.90 -12.16 3.44
C ALA A 164 -2.48 -12.17 2.86
N LYS A 165 -2.42 -12.27 1.54
CA LYS A 165 -1.22 -12.01 0.75
C LYS A 165 -1.50 -10.86 -0.20
N SER A 166 -0.68 -9.81 -0.07
CA SER A 166 -0.85 -8.52 -0.74
C SER A 166 0.47 -7.96 -1.23
N GLY A 167 0.38 -6.88 -1.98
CA GLY A 167 1.53 -6.27 -2.60
C GLY A 167 1.29 -4.83 -3.04
N ILE A 168 2.24 -4.40 -3.85
CA ILE A 168 2.21 -3.18 -4.65
C ILE A 168 2.46 -3.58 -6.11
N MET A 169 1.82 -2.89 -7.04
CA MET A 169 1.99 -3.13 -8.46
C MET A 169 2.41 -1.85 -9.17
N THR A 170 3.47 -1.90 -9.96
CA THR A 170 3.83 -0.83 -10.89
C THR A 170 3.46 -1.26 -12.30
N TYR A 171 2.85 -0.35 -13.06
CA TYR A 171 2.51 -0.56 -14.46
C TYR A 171 3.05 0.57 -15.35
N SER A 172 3.33 0.28 -16.61
CA SER A 172 4.00 1.20 -17.55
C SER A 172 3.59 0.92 -19.00
N LYS A 173 3.33 1.97 -19.80
CA LYS A 173 3.22 1.86 -21.27
C LYS A 173 4.57 1.65 -21.96
N TYR A 174 5.66 1.71 -21.19
CA TYR A 174 7.05 1.59 -21.65
C TYR A 174 7.73 0.38 -21.02
N GLU A 175 8.84 -0.03 -21.62
CA GLU A 175 9.68 -1.12 -21.15
C GLU A 175 10.19 -0.85 -19.71
N ILE A 176 10.09 -1.87 -18.85
CA ILE A 176 10.82 -1.91 -17.57
C ILE A 176 11.99 -2.89 -17.76
N GLU A 177 13.23 -2.37 -17.73
CA GLU A 177 14.46 -3.15 -17.95
C GLU A 177 14.76 -4.06 -16.74
N SER A 178 14.53 -3.55 -15.53
CA SER A 178 14.71 -4.31 -14.30
C SER A 178 13.81 -3.80 -13.20
N SER A 179 13.47 -4.68 -12.25
CA SER A 179 12.82 -4.25 -11.02
C SER A 179 13.25 -5.08 -9.82
N THR A 180 13.43 -4.40 -8.70
CA THR A 180 13.95 -4.98 -7.46
C THR A 180 13.08 -4.58 -6.28
N ARG A 181 12.84 -5.53 -5.39
CA ARG A 181 12.17 -5.34 -4.11
C ARG A 181 13.19 -5.12 -3.01
N TYR A 182 12.95 -4.13 -2.17
CA TYR A 182 13.73 -3.86 -0.96
C TYR A 182 12.84 -3.92 0.28
N LYS A 183 13.33 -4.55 1.35
CA LYS A 183 12.61 -4.62 2.62
C LYS A 183 12.63 -3.27 3.31
N LEU A 184 11.52 -2.93 3.95
CA LEU A 184 11.45 -1.88 4.95
C LEU A 184 11.64 -2.46 6.36
N PRO A 185 12.19 -1.69 7.32
CA PRO A 185 12.18 -2.09 8.72
C PRO A 185 10.73 -2.18 9.24
N ILE A 186 10.51 -3.11 10.16
CA ILE A 186 9.23 -3.31 10.86
C ILE A 186 9.52 -3.48 12.35
N GLU A 187 8.51 -3.35 13.20
CA GLU A 187 8.65 -3.64 14.62
C GLU A 187 9.11 -5.10 14.85
N THR A 188 9.82 -5.36 15.95
CA THR A 188 10.32 -6.71 16.30
C THR A 188 9.55 -7.36 17.45
N ASN A 189 8.70 -6.58 18.12
CA ASN A 189 7.76 -6.99 19.16
C ASN A 189 6.57 -7.78 18.56
N PHE A 190 5.47 -7.93 19.31
CA PHE A 190 4.28 -8.63 18.83
C PHE A 190 3.60 -7.95 17.62
N ASN A 191 3.75 -6.64 17.45
CA ASN A 191 3.12 -5.90 16.35
C ASN A 191 3.63 -6.34 14.97
N LYS A 192 4.81 -6.99 14.91
CA LYS A 192 5.38 -7.55 13.67
C LYS A 192 4.45 -8.51 12.94
N PHE A 193 3.52 -9.15 13.65
CA PHE A 193 2.55 -10.08 13.06
C PHE A 193 1.42 -9.38 12.29
N PHE A 194 1.28 -8.06 12.43
CA PHE A 194 0.32 -7.26 11.68
C PHE A 194 0.95 -6.55 10.47
N ASP A 195 2.29 -6.50 10.39
CA ASP A 195 3.04 -5.71 9.41
C ASP A 195 4.12 -6.55 8.69
N LEU A 196 3.76 -7.77 8.32
CA LEU A 196 4.69 -8.90 8.18
C LEU A 196 5.77 -8.77 7.11
N ASP A 197 5.59 -7.95 6.06
CA ASP A 197 6.59 -7.92 4.97
C ASP A 197 6.69 -6.60 4.20
N ARG A 198 6.60 -5.46 4.90
CA ARG A 198 6.71 -4.12 4.29
C ARG A 198 7.97 -3.98 3.46
N ALA A 199 7.79 -3.39 2.28
CA ALA A 199 8.79 -3.25 1.25
C ALA A 199 8.39 -2.16 0.26
N PHE A 200 9.38 -1.73 -0.52
CA PHE A 200 9.19 -0.91 -1.70
C PHE A 200 9.80 -1.60 -2.92
N SER A 201 9.34 -1.24 -4.11
CA SER A 201 9.94 -1.68 -5.38
C SER A 201 10.62 -0.52 -6.07
N VAL A 202 11.71 -0.82 -6.78
CA VAL A 202 12.39 0.09 -7.68
C VAL A 202 12.33 -0.52 -9.07
N SER A 203 11.78 0.20 -10.04
CA SER A 203 11.69 -0.19 -11.44
C SER A 203 12.54 0.75 -12.27
N ILE A 204 13.44 0.20 -13.08
CA ILE A 204 14.36 0.95 -13.93
C ILE A 204 13.84 0.91 -15.37
N LEU A 205 13.57 2.08 -15.92
CA LEU A 205 13.13 2.27 -17.29
C LEU A 205 14.28 2.93 -18.08
N PRO A 206 14.68 2.36 -19.22
CA PRO A 206 15.68 2.97 -20.09
C PRO A 206 15.11 4.24 -20.73
N ILE A 207 15.98 5.25 -20.86
CA ILE A 207 15.69 6.46 -21.62
C ILE A 207 16.44 6.38 -22.95
N LYS A 208 15.72 6.54 -24.05
CA LYS A 208 16.25 6.49 -25.41
C LYS A 208 17.36 7.52 -25.59
N ASN A 209 18.49 7.07 -26.12
CA ASN A 209 19.68 7.90 -26.39
C ASN A 209 20.21 8.66 -25.15
N SER A 210 20.07 8.09 -23.95
CA SER A 210 20.59 8.68 -22.71
C SER A 210 21.34 7.64 -21.88
N ASP A 211 22.36 8.09 -21.13
CA ASP A 211 23.02 7.30 -20.08
C ASP A 211 22.21 7.29 -18.77
N LYS A 212 21.24 8.20 -18.63
CA LYS A 212 20.36 8.32 -17.47
C LYS A 212 19.18 7.35 -17.58
N LYS A 213 18.61 7.05 -16.42
CA LYS A 213 17.43 6.19 -16.29
C LYS A 213 16.23 6.97 -15.77
N PHE A 214 15.04 6.51 -16.12
CA PHE A 214 13.82 6.88 -15.42
C PHE A 214 13.52 5.79 -14.39
N VAL A 215 13.37 6.18 -13.12
CA VAL A 215 13.33 5.27 -11.98
C VAL A 215 12.05 5.50 -11.22
N ILE A 216 11.20 4.47 -11.20
CA ILE A 216 9.94 4.48 -10.49
C ILE A 216 10.08 3.70 -9.19
N PHE A 217 9.79 4.37 -8.08
CA PHE A 217 9.64 3.75 -6.77
C PHE A 217 8.15 3.58 -6.46
N ASN A 218 7.77 2.44 -5.91
CA ASN A 218 6.44 2.19 -5.35
C ASN A 218 6.60 1.71 -3.91
N THR A 219 5.79 2.24 -2.99
CA THR A 219 5.76 1.80 -1.60
C THR A 219 4.36 1.98 -1.02
N HIS A 220 4.11 1.32 0.10
CA HIS A 220 3.02 1.60 1.01
C HIS A 220 3.63 1.55 2.42
N LEU A 221 3.82 2.72 3.03
CA LEU A 221 4.43 2.82 4.37
C LEU A 221 3.43 2.40 5.44
N SER A 222 3.90 2.00 6.62
CA SER A 222 3.00 1.42 7.61
C SER A 222 2.10 2.46 8.29
N ALA A 223 0.79 2.22 8.27
CA ALA A 223 -0.23 3.07 8.91
C ALA A 223 -0.26 2.95 10.45
N PHE A 224 -0.08 1.74 11.00
CA PHE A 224 -0.37 1.44 12.42
C PHE A 224 0.88 1.25 13.30
N ILE A 225 2.04 1.77 12.89
CA ILE A 225 3.25 1.69 13.72
C ILE A 225 3.22 2.79 14.79
N THR A 226 3.23 2.37 16.05
CA THR A 226 3.36 3.29 17.19
C THR A 226 4.80 3.69 17.48
N ASP A 227 5.77 2.82 17.13
CA ASP A 227 7.20 3.13 17.28
C ASP A 227 7.67 4.11 16.19
N GLN A 228 7.76 5.39 16.57
CA GLN A 228 8.21 6.46 15.69
C GLN A 228 9.63 6.24 15.14
N LYS A 229 10.48 5.50 15.84
CA LYS A 229 11.84 5.19 15.34
C LYS A 229 11.76 4.30 14.10
N ILE A 230 10.89 3.28 14.12
CA ILE A 230 10.69 2.39 12.98
C ILE A 230 10.02 3.15 11.82
N GLN A 231 9.00 3.96 12.09
CA GLN A 231 8.35 4.80 11.08
C GLN A 231 9.37 5.71 10.37
N LYS A 232 10.22 6.42 11.14
CA LYS A 232 11.31 7.22 10.59
C LYS A 232 12.31 6.38 9.80
N GLN A 233 12.67 5.19 10.30
CA GLN A 233 13.63 4.32 9.63
C GLN A 233 13.12 3.78 8.29
N GLN A 234 11.81 3.57 8.13
CA GLN A 234 11.21 3.22 6.84
C GLN A 234 11.45 4.34 5.80
N LEU A 235 11.17 5.59 6.17
CA LEU A 235 11.40 6.74 5.32
C LEU A 235 12.89 6.91 4.97
N LEU A 236 13.79 6.82 5.96
CA LEU A 236 15.22 6.93 5.71
C LEU A 236 15.75 5.82 4.78
N THR A 237 15.28 4.58 4.96
CA THR A 237 15.66 3.45 4.07
C THR A 237 15.23 3.74 2.63
N LEU A 238 14.03 4.28 2.44
CA LEU A 238 13.51 4.68 1.13
C LEU A 238 14.34 5.82 0.52
N PHE A 239 14.62 6.87 1.30
CA PHE A 239 15.37 8.04 0.84
C PHE A 239 16.81 7.70 0.47
N ASP A 240 17.48 6.87 1.28
CA ASP A 240 18.83 6.40 1.02
C ASP A 240 18.92 5.61 -0.30
N GLU A 241 17.90 4.82 -0.64
CA GLU A 241 17.84 4.13 -1.93
C GLU A 241 17.64 5.11 -3.09
N MET A 242 16.74 6.09 -2.95
CA MET A 242 16.54 7.15 -3.96
C MET A 242 17.82 7.94 -4.23
N LYS A 243 18.59 8.23 -3.18
CA LYS A 243 19.84 8.98 -3.27
C LYS A 243 20.83 8.37 -4.25
N LYS A 244 20.87 7.04 -4.38
CA LYS A 244 21.76 6.32 -5.30
C LYS A 244 21.48 6.64 -6.78
N TYR A 245 20.23 6.95 -7.11
CA TYR A 245 19.79 7.29 -8.46
C TYR A 245 19.88 8.80 -8.69
N VAL A 246 19.38 9.59 -7.73
CA VAL A 246 19.47 11.06 -7.78
C VAL A 246 20.93 11.52 -7.91
N SER A 247 21.88 10.89 -7.21
CA SER A 247 23.31 11.25 -7.32
C SER A 247 23.93 10.96 -8.69
N LYS A 248 23.31 10.12 -9.51
CA LYS A 248 23.75 9.81 -10.88
C LYS A 248 23.11 10.72 -11.93
N GLY A 249 22.18 11.59 -11.50
CA GLY A 249 21.37 12.42 -12.37
C GLY A 249 20.20 11.69 -13.00
N ASP A 250 19.81 10.52 -12.48
CA ASP A 250 18.63 9.80 -12.95
C ASP A 250 17.34 10.58 -12.61
N TYR A 251 16.28 10.30 -13.36
CA TYR A 251 14.95 10.89 -13.15
C TYR A 251 14.18 9.97 -12.18
N VAL A 252 13.91 10.43 -10.98
CA VAL A 252 13.34 9.60 -9.90
C VAL A 252 11.95 10.10 -9.52
N ILE A 253 10.96 9.22 -9.60
CA ILE A 253 9.61 9.44 -9.06
C ILE A 253 9.27 8.30 -8.11
N CYS A 254 8.78 8.64 -6.93
CA CYS A 254 8.08 7.71 -6.05
C CYS A 254 6.63 8.11 -5.96
N GLY A 255 5.71 7.29 -6.47
CA GLY A 255 4.27 7.46 -6.24
C GLY A 255 3.81 6.46 -5.19
N ALA A 256 3.22 6.92 -4.10
CA ALA A 256 2.87 6.05 -3.00
C ALA A 256 1.78 6.62 -2.09
N ASP A 257 1.26 5.73 -1.25
CA ASP A 257 0.64 6.05 0.04
C ASP A 257 1.76 6.09 1.11
N TYR A 258 1.99 7.28 1.66
CA TYR A 258 3.04 7.51 2.66
C TYR A 258 2.57 7.33 4.09
N ASN A 259 1.27 7.22 4.37
CA ASN A 259 0.75 7.27 5.75
C ASN A 259 1.36 8.44 6.57
N HIS A 260 1.52 9.58 5.91
CA HIS A 260 1.98 10.86 6.46
C HIS A 260 1.33 11.99 5.64
N ALA A 261 0.96 13.09 6.29
CA ALA A 261 0.44 14.28 5.62
C ALA A 261 1.52 14.91 4.73
N LEU A 262 1.34 14.82 3.42
CA LEU A 262 2.20 15.45 2.41
C LEU A 262 1.83 16.92 2.19
N ALA A 263 0.57 17.27 2.44
CA ALA A 263 0.03 18.62 2.38
C ALA A 263 -1.17 18.76 3.32
N GLY A 264 -1.62 20.01 3.54
CA GLY A 264 -2.75 20.29 4.42
C GLY A 264 -2.41 20.11 5.89
N LYS A 265 -3.43 19.82 6.70
CA LYS A 265 -3.29 19.70 8.15
C LYS A 265 -2.78 18.30 8.52
N ALA A 266 -1.66 18.23 9.24
CA ALA A 266 -1.22 17.02 9.90
C ALA A 266 -2.01 16.76 11.19
N HIS A 267 -2.07 15.49 11.58
CA HIS A 267 -2.73 14.98 12.77
C HIS A 267 -1.76 14.09 13.54
N PRO A 268 -0.89 14.67 14.39
CA PRO A 268 0.14 13.93 15.12
C PRO A 268 -0.41 12.86 16.07
N GLU A 269 -1.66 12.98 16.48
CA GLU A 269 -2.39 12.00 17.27
C GLU A 269 -2.72 10.71 16.51
N LEU A 270 -2.77 10.78 15.17
CA LEU A 270 -3.00 9.63 14.30
C LEU A 270 -1.67 9.00 13.90
N THR A 271 -1.63 7.68 13.82
CA THR A 271 -0.41 6.96 13.43
C THR A 271 -0.06 7.16 11.95
N TRP A 272 -1.07 7.46 11.12
CA TRP A 272 -1.02 7.48 9.66
C TRP A 272 -1.15 8.87 9.01
N MET A 273 -1.28 9.95 9.78
CA MET A 273 -1.40 11.31 9.24
C MET A 273 -0.49 12.31 9.96
N LYS A 274 0.67 11.84 10.41
CA LYS A 274 1.72 12.71 10.95
C LYS A 274 2.35 13.54 9.85
N GLU A 275 3.00 14.64 10.22
CA GLU A 275 3.72 15.49 9.27
C GLU A 275 4.81 14.68 8.52
N PHE A 276 4.86 14.83 7.21
CA PHE A 276 5.91 14.23 6.39
C PHE A 276 7.25 14.96 6.63
N PRO A 277 8.34 14.26 7.00
CA PRO A 277 9.61 14.88 7.38
C PRO A 277 10.40 15.34 6.14
N THR A 278 9.94 16.41 5.51
CA THR A 278 10.47 16.96 4.25
C THR A 278 11.95 17.35 4.39
N GLU A 279 12.38 17.76 5.57
CA GLU A 279 13.77 18.10 5.88
C GLU A 279 14.73 16.90 5.80
N ASN A 280 14.21 15.67 5.95
CA ASN A 280 14.99 14.44 5.80
C ASN A 280 15.02 13.91 4.37
N LEU A 281 14.19 14.46 3.46
CA LEU A 281 14.11 13.99 2.09
C LEU A 281 15.46 14.17 1.37
N THR A 282 15.80 13.21 0.52
CA THR A 282 17.03 13.22 -0.29
C THR A 282 17.21 14.55 -1.01
N LYS A 283 18.34 15.22 -0.78
CA LYS A 283 18.69 16.47 -1.46
C LYS A 283 18.59 16.29 -2.97
N GLY A 284 17.90 17.23 -3.63
CA GLY A 284 17.60 17.14 -5.05
C GLY A 284 16.24 16.50 -5.35
N MET A 285 15.45 16.16 -4.33
CA MET A 285 14.05 15.77 -4.45
C MET A 285 13.13 16.77 -3.75
N ARG A 286 11.84 16.71 -4.07
CA ARG A 286 10.76 17.48 -3.45
C ARG A 286 9.48 16.66 -3.33
N VAL A 287 8.64 17.04 -2.37
CA VAL A 287 7.27 16.54 -2.23
C VAL A 287 6.39 17.23 -3.28
N VAL A 288 5.53 16.45 -3.93
CA VAL A 288 4.53 16.91 -4.89
C VAL A 288 3.21 16.24 -4.53
N ALA A 289 2.30 17.01 -3.94
CA ALA A 289 1.00 16.54 -3.46
C ALA A 289 -0.12 17.48 -3.95
N PRO A 290 -1.33 16.95 -4.19
CA PRO A 290 -2.49 17.80 -4.47
C PRO A 290 -2.82 18.65 -3.22
N THR A 291 -3.53 19.76 -3.40
CA THR A 291 -3.92 20.66 -2.29
C THR A 291 -5.41 20.98 -2.25
N ILE A 292 -6.17 20.56 -3.26
CA ILE A 292 -7.57 20.95 -3.45
C ILE A 292 -8.53 19.92 -2.85
N ALA A 293 -8.28 18.63 -3.07
CA ALA A 293 -9.16 17.53 -2.67
C ALA A 293 -8.38 16.46 -1.90
N PRO A 294 -8.99 15.85 -0.86
CA PRO A 294 -8.32 14.86 -0.02
C PRO A 294 -8.03 13.58 -0.81
N THR A 295 -6.93 12.93 -0.49
CA THR A 295 -6.55 11.65 -1.10
C THR A 295 -7.05 10.47 -0.29
N VAL A 296 -7.34 10.66 1.00
CA VAL A 296 -7.79 9.60 1.91
C VAL A 296 -8.92 10.09 2.82
N ARG A 297 -9.76 9.16 3.28
CA ARG A 297 -10.70 9.34 4.39
C ARG A 297 -10.39 8.37 5.53
N SER A 298 -10.77 8.71 6.75
CA SER A 298 -10.77 7.75 7.86
C SER A 298 -11.83 6.66 7.65
N LEU A 299 -11.58 5.48 8.22
CA LEU A 299 -12.48 4.32 8.17
C LEU A 299 -13.22 4.06 9.49
N ASP A 300 -13.10 4.93 10.49
CA ASP A 300 -13.84 4.84 11.76
C ASP A 300 -15.36 5.03 11.58
N TYR A 301 -15.77 5.75 10.54
CA TYR A 301 -17.17 5.92 10.13
C TYR A 301 -17.35 5.67 8.63
N ALA A 302 -18.57 5.28 8.24
CA ALA A 302 -18.98 5.30 6.84
C ALA A 302 -18.77 6.71 6.26
N TYR A 303 -18.42 6.79 4.98
CA TYR A 303 -18.20 8.04 4.27
C TYR A 303 -19.47 8.87 4.20
N ASP A 304 -19.45 10.01 4.87
CA ASP A 304 -20.39 11.10 4.67
C ASP A 304 -19.63 12.43 4.71
N LYS A 305 -19.57 13.13 3.58
CA LYS A 305 -18.90 14.43 3.46
C LYS A 305 -19.43 15.47 4.46
N LYS A 306 -20.66 15.31 4.96
CA LYS A 306 -21.28 16.22 5.94
C LYS A 306 -21.04 15.79 7.39
N ASN A 307 -20.56 14.58 7.63
CA ASN A 307 -20.31 14.08 8.96
C ASN A 307 -18.96 14.63 9.47
N PRO A 308 -18.95 15.48 10.51
CA PRO A 308 -17.72 16.09 11.02
C PRO A 308 -16.75 15.08 11.66
N LYS A 309 -17.19 13.83 11.86
CA LYS A 309 -16.33 12.75 12.35
C LYS A 309 -15.47 12.12 11.26
N ASN A 310 -15.87 12.20 9.99
CA ASN A 310 -15.01 11.74 8.90
C ASN A 310 -13.79 12.66 8.81
N THR A 311 -12.61 12.10 9.05
CA THR A 311 -11.35 12.80 8.87
C THR A 311 -10.87 12.60 7.44
N PHE A 312 -10.32 13.65 6.84
CA PHE A 312 -9.81 13.63 5.47
C PHE A 312 -8.37 14.10 5.45
N GLY A 313 -7.54 13.48 4.61
CA GLY A 313 -6.10 13.72 4.55
C GLY A 313 -5.55 13.79 3.14
N ILE A 314 -4.31 14.23 3.03
CA ILE A 314 -3.51 14.18 1.79
C ILE A 314 -2.23 13.42 2.13
N ILE A 315 -2.29 12.11 1.97
CA ILE A 315 -1.18 11.18 2.29
C ILE A 315 -0.64 10.45 1.07
N ASP A 316 -1.33 10.57 -0.06
CA ASP A 316 -0.94 10.01 -1.35
C ASP A 316 -0.38 11.12 -2.23
N GLY A 317 0.69 10.82 -2.95
CA GLY A 317 1.32 11.78 -3.83
C GLY A 317 2.65 11.28 -4.36
N PHE A 318 3.54 12.22 -4.67
CA PHE A 318 4.82 11.90 -5.28
C PHE A 318 6.01 12.54 -4.59
N LEU A 319 7.12 11.81 -4.51
CA LEU A 319 8.46 12.36 -4.30
C LEU A 319 9.17 12.41 -5.65
N VAL A 320 9.68 13.57 -6.03
CA VAL A 320 10.13 13.83 -7.40
C VAL A 320 11.50 14.50 -7.41
N SER A 321 12.42 14.00 -8.23
CA SER A 321 13.73 14.62 -8.43
C SER A 321 13.64 15.97 -9.16
N ASN A 322 14.58 16.88 -8.90
CA ASN A 322 14.54 18.28 -9.35
C ASN A 322 14.73 18.47 -10.86
N ASN A 323 15.24 17.47 -11.57
CA ASN A 323 15.37 17.43 -13.04
C ASN A 323 14.06 17.08 -13.76
N ILE A 324 13.02 16.64 -13.05
CA ILE A 324 11.66 16.46 -13.60
C ILE A 324 10.90 17.77 -13.45
N LYS A 325 10.26 18.28 -14.51
CA LYS A 325 9.62 19.60 -14.55
C LYS A 325 8.15 19.54 -14.97
N ASP A 326 7.54 20.71 -15.15
CA ASP A 326 6.16 20.92 -15.62
C ASP A 326 5.11 20.13 -14.84
N LEU A 327 5.28 20.10 -13.52
CA LEU A 327 4.44 19.31 -12.65
C LEU A 327 3.04 19.89 -12.55
N LYS A 328 2.04 19.08 -12.91
CA LYS A 328 0.63 19.38 -12.64
C LYS A 328 0.00 18.18 -11.93
N ILE A 329 -0.43 18.38 -10.69
CA ILE A 329 -0.97 17.32 -9.84
C ILE A 329 -2.42 17.58 -9.48
N GLN A 330 -3.22 16.53 -9.45
CA GLN A 330 -4.61 16.59 -9.00
C GLN A 330 -5.06 15.25 -8.40
N THR A 331 -5.99 15.34 -7.45
CA THR A 331 -6.76 14.20 -6.98
C THR A 331 -7.92 13.96 -7.94
N ILE A 332 -8.17 12.71 -8.32
CA ILE A 332 -9.32 12.31 -9.11
C ILE A 332 -10.47 11.97 -8.16
N ASP A 333 -11.40 12.91 -8.00
CA ASP A 333 -12.55 12.72 -7.12
C ASP A 333 -13.49 11.64 -7.68
N ASN A 334 -13.59 10.53 -6.95
CA ASN A 334 -14.58 9.47 -7.19
C ASN A 334 -15.42 9.20 -5.94
N GLN A 335 -15.47 10.17 -5.01
CA GLN A 335 -16.25 10.10 -3.77
C GLN A 335 -15.98 8.82 -2.97
N PHE A 336 -14.74 8.33 -2.99
CA PHE A 336 -14.33 7.09 -2.29
C PHE A 336 -15.18 5.86 -2.64
N LYS A 337 -15.67 5.78 -3.89
CA LYS A 337 -16.63 4.76 -4.32
C LYS A 337 -16.08 3.32 -4.29
N SER A 338 -14.81 3.14 -4.59
CA SER A 338 -14.15 1.82 -4.68
C SER A 338 -13.05 1.60 -3.63
N SER A 339 -12.54 2.68 -3.04
CA SER A 339 -11.47 2.69 -2.05
C SER A 339 -11.71 3.84 -1.08
N ASP A 340 -11.16 3.75 0.13
CA ASP A 340 -11.03 4.85 1.09
C ASP A 340 -9.94 5.86 0.69
N HIS A 341 -9.21 5.57 -0.39
CA HIS A 341 -8.35 6.50 -1.09
C HIS A 341 -8.91 6.95 -2.44
N GLN A 342 -8.41 8.07 -2.94
CA GLN A 342 -8.68 8.60 -4.27
C GLN A 342 -7.39 8.59 -5.10
N PRO A 343 -7.47 8.29 -6.41
CA PRO A 343 -6.28 8.30 -7.25
C PRO A 343 -5.67 9.70 -7.33
N VAL A 344 -4.35 9.77 -7.30
CA VAL A 344 -3.60 11.00 -7.55
C VAL A 344 -2.88 10.88 -8.87
N VAL A 345 -3.07 11.85 -9.76
CA VAL A 345 -2.39 11.89 -11.05
C VAL A 345 -1.49 13.11 -11.13
N MET A 346 -0.33 12.94 -11.76
CA MET A 346 0.63 13.99 -12.02
C MET A 346 1.08 13.95 -13.48
N ASP A 347 0.89 15.05 -14.19
CA ASP A 347 1.58 15.31 -15.46
C ASP A 347 2.97 15.88 -15.15
N PHE A 348 3.99 15.48 -15.92
CA PHE A 348 5.38 15.90 -15.74
C PHE A 348 6.20 15.78 -17.03
N SER A 349 7.29 16.53 -17.13
CA SER A 349 8.23 16.46 -18.25
C SER A 349 9.61 15.98 -17.79
N LEU A 350 10.24 15.12 -18.59
CA LEU A 350 11.65 14.76 -18.43
C LEU A 350 12.49 15.71 -19.31
N GLU A 351 13.09 16.74 -18.72
CA GLU A 351 13.92 17.68 -19.49
C GLU A 351 15.23 17.03 -19.98
N LYS A 352 15.95 17.69 -20.88
CA LYS A 352 17.23 17.19 -21.41
C LYS A 352 18.41 17.45 -20.48
#